data_AF-A0A319EL63-F1
#
_entry.id   AF-A0A319EL63-F1
#
_cell.length_a   1.000
_cell.length_b   1.000
_cell.length_c   1.000
_cell.angle_alpha   90.00
_cell.angle_beta   90.00
_cell.angle_gamma   90.00
#
_symmetry.space_group_name_H-M   'P 1'
#
loop_
_entity.id
_entity.type
_entity.pdbx_description
1 polymer ?
#
loop_
_entity_poly.entity_id
_entity_poly.type
_entity_poly.pdbx_seq_one_letter_code
_entity_poly.pdbx_strand_id
1 'polypeptide(L)'
;MLTLPLLVVALFLQVKFPLLPGLRDFLYGLILLSACSAVFYPPDSRDFVRYTNAFLSTSLLIRAVELLLVRNLNHVKRLQKVSYLSSSPLYAWEPISPTLGLKRFLQVCDLVGNPRAIGWSYGSSKYQPPLQKVEALDGANGKVCRAVVAYVLIDSYQAAIGRNYPSVCEGVEAFLTGVLGIQASPATSETVMQLCILPTVSWMISYAFVDGTHAAGGVFLVGILRILSPQIAGDPWMYPPVFGAMRHMFTFSLRDIWGKMWHDLCRRPFLALSLALIPESCPVGLKRFLVVCISFAVSGIVHSAGTYAVSKDWFAVGMMMFFFCSLPFCIAVQQIISEQILPRTLPRNSSVSRIVIWLFDAAFIMAWGYYTSPWYLKYSKLPEAMASIPLPFSLWKMLLNV
;
A
#
# COMPACT_ATOMS: atom_id res chain seq x y z
N MET A 1 -17.27 8.88 -0.52
CA MET A 1 -16.77 7.68 0.18
C MET A 1 -17.72 7.25 1.31
N LEU A 2 -18.85 6.63 1.01
CA LEU A 2 -19.81 6.16 2.03
C LEU A 2 -19.39 4.83 2.69
N THR A 3 -18.47 4.08 2.08
CA THR A 3 -18.09 2.73 2.56
C THR A 3 -17.40 2.77 3.92
N LEU A 4 -16.59 3.80 4.19
CA LEU A 4 -15.91 3.99 5.48
C LEU A 4 -16.90 4.19 6.64
N PRO A 5 -17.80 5.20 6.60
CA PRO A 5 -18.76 5.39 7.68
C PRO A 5 -19.69 4.17 7.84
N LEU A 6 -20.09 3.51 6.75
CA LEU A 6 -20.90 2.29 6.84
C LEU A 6 -20.17 1.14 7.56
N LEU A 7 -18.88 0.92 7.26
CA LEU A 7 -18.06 -0.07 7.96
C LEU A 7 -17.90 0.28 9.45
N VAL A 8 -17.65 1.55 9.77
CA VAL A 8 -17.56 2.03 11.16
C VAL A 8 -18.89 1.78 11.89
N VAL A 9 -20.03 2.10 11.27
CA VAL A 9 -21.36 1.85 11.83
C VAL A 9 -21.61 0.36 12.05
N ALA A 10 -21.27 -0.50 11.08
CA ALA A 10 -21.43 -1.94 11.21
C ALA A 10 -20.62 -2.52 12.37
N LEU A 11 -19.36 -2.12 12.52
CA LEU A 11 -18.51 -2.55 13.64
C LEU A 11 -18.98 -1.99 14.99
N PHE A 12 -19.42 -0.73 15.00
CA PHE A 12 -19.96 -0.10 16.19
C PHE A 12 -21.22 -0.81 16.67
N LEU A 13 -22.15 -1.14 15.77
CA LEU A 13 -23.42 -1.81 16.07
C LEU A 13 -23.33 -3.34 16.15
N GLN A 14 -22.17 -3.95 15.93
CA GLN A 14 -22.03 -5.41 15.88
C GLN A 14 -22.54 -6.13 17.14
N VAL A 15 -22.43 -5.52 18.32
CA VAL A 15 -22.98 -6.07 19.58
C VAL A 15 -24.50 -6.20 19.59
N LYS A 16 -25.20 -5.51 18.68
CA LYS A 16 -26.66 -5.57 18.51
C LYS A 16 -27.10 -6.57 17.46
N PHE A 17 -26.19 -7.17 16.68
CA PHE A 17 -26.56 -8.12 15.62
C PHE A 17 -27.36 -9.34 16.13
N PRO A 18 -27.05 -9.94 17.30
CA PRO A 18 -27.87 -11.03 17.83
C PRO A 18 -29.27 -10.60 18.28
N LEU A 19 -29.46 -9.30 18.58
CA LEU A 19 -30.70 -8.74 19.12
C LEU A 19 -31.63 -8.21 18.02
N LEU A 20 -31.08 -7.84 16.87
CA LEU A 20 -31.81 -7.23 15.75
C LEU A 20 -31.61 -8.07 14.49
N PRO A 21 -32.43 -9.12 14.28
CA PRO A 21 -32.34 -9.94 13.07
C PRO A 21 -32.52 -9.06 11.83
N GLY A 22 -31.64 -9.22 10.84
CA GLY A 22 -31.63 -8.43 9.60
C GLY A 22 -30.73 -7.17 9.63
N LEU A 23 -30.41 -6.59 10.79
CA LEU A 23 -29.51 -5.42 10.86
C LEU A 23 -28.13 -5.72 10.27
N ARG A 24 -27.60 -6.92 10.57
CA ARG A 24 -26.31 -7.40 10.04
C ARG A 24 -26.33 -7.44 8.51
N ASP A 25 -27.29 -8.14 7.94
CA ASP A 25 -27.33 -8.41 6.51
C ASP A 25 -27.63 -7.12 5.73
N PHE A 26 -28.46 -6.23 6.28
CA PHE A 26 -28.70 -4.89 5.76
C PHE A 26 -27.40 -4.06 5.69
N LEU A 27 -26.64 -3.98 6.79
CA LEU A 27 -25.39 -3.22 6.81
C LEU A 27 -24.32 -3.82 5.89
N TYR A 28 -24.25 -5.15 5.78
CA TYR A 28 -23.35 -5.82 4.83
C TYR A 28 -23.71 -5.48 3.39
N GLY A 29 -25.00 -5.53 3.06
CA GLY A 29 -25.52 -5.11 1.76
C GLY A 29 -25.17 -3.65 1.43
N LEU A 30 -25.36 -2.73 2.39
CA LEU A 30 -25.01 -1.32 2.21
C LEU A 30 -23.51 -1.09 1.98
N ILE A 31 -22.63 -1.79 2.71
CA ILE A 31 -21.17 -1.69 2.50
C ILE A 31 -20.82 -2.13 1.07
N LEU A 32 -21.38 -3.26 0.62
CA LEU A 32 -21.16 -3.77 -0.74
C LEU A 32 -21.68 -2.80 -1.80
N LEU A 33 -22.93 -2.34 -1.67
CA LEU A 33 -23.54 -1.39 -2.60
C LEU A 33 -22.79 -0.07 -2.66
N SER A 34 -22.32 0.43 -1.52
CA SER A 34 -21.49 1.63 -1.44
C SER A 34 -20.14 1.44 -2.16
N ALA A 35 -19.49 0.28 -1.99
CA ALA A 35 -18.26 -0.03 -2.70
C ALA A 35 -18.48 -0.13 -4.22
N CYS A 36 -19.54 -0.81 -4.66
CA CYS A 36 -19.92 -0.87 -6.07
C CYS A 36 -20.24 0.53 -6.63
N SER A 37 -21.01 1.34 -5.90
CA SER A 37 -21.32 2.71 -6.28
C SER A 37 -20.06 3.55 -6.47
N ALA A 38 -19.08 3.43 -5.58
CA ALA A 38 -17.80 4.14 -5.69
C ALA A 38 -17.02 3.79 -6.97
N VAL A 39 -17.22 2.60 -7.55
CA VAL A 39 -16.58 2.11 -8.78
C VAL A 39 -17.38 2.53 -10.03
N PHE A 40 -18.68 2.25 -10.05
CA PHE A 40 -19.53 2.46 -11.22
C PHE A 40 -19.98 3.91 -11.37
N TYR A 41 -20.19 4.61 -10.24
CA TYR A 41 -20.66 5.99 -10.17
C TYR A 41 -19.72 6.84 -9.29
N PRO A 42 -18.43 6.96 -9.66
CA PRO A 42 -17.47 7.77 -8.92
C PRO A 42 -17.89 9.24 -8.97
N PRO A 43 -17.49 10.06 -7.98
CA PRO A 43 -17.82 11.48 -7.97
C PRO A 43 -17.26 12.18 -9.22
N ASP A 44 -17.98 13.18 -9.72
CA ASP A 44 -17.49 14.06 -10.77
C ASP A 44 -16.37 14.96 -10.20
N SER A 45 -15.13 14.51 -10.37
CA SER A 45 -13.94 15.08 -9.75
C SER A 45 -12.69 14.66 -10.52
N ARG A 46 -11.53 15.13 -10.06
CA ARG A 46 -10.22 14.79 -10.65
C ARG A 46 -9.97 13.28 -10.61
N ASP A 47 -9.16 12.78 -11.53
CA ASP A 47 -8.82 11.37 -11.66
C ASP A 47 -8.27 10.77 -10.36
N PHE A 48 -7.44 11.53 -9.63
CA PHE A 48 -6.98 11.16 -8.29
C PHE A 48 -8.12 10.81 -7.34
N VAL A 49 -9.15 11.65 -7.27
CA VAL A 49 -10.29 11.48 -6.35
C VAL A 49 -11.14 10.30 -6.80
N ARG A 50 -11.39 10.16 -8.10
CA ARG A 50 -12.13 9.04 -8.67
C ARG A 50 -11.43 7.71 -8.38
N TYR A 51 -10.13 7.63 -8.69
CA TYR A 51 -9.29 6.46 -8.45
C TYR A 51 -9.27 6.08 -6.97
N THR A 52 -8.94 7.05 -6.11
CA THR A 52 -8.79 6.83 -4.66
C THR A 52 -10.12 6.47 -4.00
N ASN A 53 -11.24 7.09 -4.41
CA ASN A 53 -12.57 6.75 -3.92
C ASN A 53 -12.92 5.29 -4.20
N ALA A 54 -12.69 4.81 -5.43
CA ALA A 54 -12.94 3.42 -5.81
C ALA A 54 -11.94 2.45 -5.14
N PHE A 55 -10.64 2.75 -5.21
CA PHE A 55 -9.57 1.94 -4.62
C PHE A 55 -9.81 1.73 -3.11
N LEU A 56 -10.03 2.80 -2.36
CA LEU A 56 -10.22 2.70 -0.92
C LEU A 56 -11.56 2.08 -0.57
N SER A 57 -12.63 2.31 -1.34
CA SER A 57 -13.93 1.68 -1.09
C SER A 57 -13.86 0.16 -1.26
N THR A 58 -13.18 -0.33 -2.31
CA THR A 58 -12.94 -1.78 -2.50
C THR A 58 -12.00 -2.33 -1.42
N SER A 59 -10.96 -1.58 -1.03
CA SER A 59 -10.09 -1.96 0.09
C SER A 59 -10.85 -2.08 1.42
N LEU A 60 -11.79 -1.17 1.67
CA LEU A 60 -12.65 -1.18 2.85
C LEU A 60 -13.64 -2.35 2.83
N LEU A 61 -14.10 -2.79 1.66
CA LEU A 61 -14.89 -4.01 1.54
C LEU A 61 -14.07 -5.24 1.95
N ILE A 62 -12.81 -5.34 1.52
CA ILE A 62 -11.90 -6.43 1.96
C ILE A 62 -11.67 -6.35 3.48
N ARG A 63 -11.50 -5.14 4.02
CA ARG A 63 -11.38 -4.92 5.46
C ARG A 63 -12.65 -5.30 6.21
N ALA A 64 -13.83 -5.04 5.63
CA ALA A 64 -15.11 -5.45 6.18
C ALA A 64 -15.20 -6.98 6.27
N VAL A 65 -14.83 -7.70 5.21
CA VAL A 65 -14.76 -9.17 5.23
C VAL A 65 -13.82 -9.67 6.32
N GLU A 66 -12.61 -9.11 6.43
CA GLU A 66 -11.68 -9.48 7.51
C GLU A 66 -12.30 -9.30 8.89
N LEU A 67 -12.84 -8.12 9.19
CA LEU A 67 -13.24 -7.76 10.55
C LEU A 67 -14.62 -8.30 10.96
N LEU A 68 -15.55 -8.43 10.01
CA LEU A 68 -16.95 -8.78 10.27
C LEU A 68 -17.27 -10.25 9.99
N LEU A 69 -16.53 -10.89 9.08
CA LEU A 69 -16.80 -12.29 8.68
C LEU A 69 -15.71 -13.25 9.13
N VAL A 70 -14.44 -12.88 8.98
CA VAL A 70 -13.32 -13.78 9.31
C VAL A 70 -12.94 -13.70 10.79
N ARG A 71 -13.00 -12.51 11.39
CA ARG A 71 -12.61 -12.31 12.79
C ARG A 71 -13.80 -12.27 13.73
N ASN A 72 -13.64 -12.89 14.90
CA ASN A 72 -14.54 -12.70 16.03
C ASN A 72 -14.09 -11.48 16.86
N LEU A 73 -14.81 -10.36 16.71
CA LEU A 73 -14.50 -9.10 17.41
C LEU A 73 -14.55 -9.22 18.94
N ASN A 74 -15.28 -10.20 19.49
CA ASN A 74 -15.34 -10.41 20.94
C ASN A 74 -14.00 -10.86 21.53
N HIS A 75 -13.13 -11.46 20.70
CA HIS A 75 -11.79 -11.90 21.11
C HIS A 75 -10.68 -10.88 20.79
N VAL A 76 -11.05 -9.79 20.12
CA VAL A 76 -10.11 -8.73 19.75
C VAL A 76 -9.92 -7.79 20.94
N LYS A 77 -8.66 -7.58 21.34
CA LYS A 77 -8.28 -6.68 22.42
C LYS A 77 -7.41 -5.55 21.89
N ARG A 78 -7.63 -4.33 22.39
CA ARG A 78 -6.82 -3.14 22.14
C ARG A 78 -5.82 -2.96 23.26
N LEU A 79 -4.57 -2.69 22.91
CA LEU A 79 -3.57 -2.27 23.88
C LEU A 79 -3.85 -0.82 24.29
N GLN A 80 -4.15 -0.58 25.56
CA GLN A 80 -4.45 0.75 26.11
C GLN A 80 -3.41 1.16 27.14
N LYS A 81 -3.14 2.47 27.23
CA LYS A 81 -2.24 3.03 28.22
C LYS A 81 -2.98 3.17 29.55
N VAL A 82 -2.47 2.53 30.60
CA VAL A 82 -3.11 2.44 31.92
C VAL A 82 -2.49 3.42 32.92
N SER A 83 -1.19 3.75 32.76
CA SER A 83 -0.52 4.72 33.63
C SER A 83 0.13 5.85 32.83
N TYR A 84 -0.16 7.08 33.26
CA TYR A 84 0.41 8.32 32.72
C TYR A 84 1.50 8.91 33.64
N LEU A 85 1.69 8.34 34.84
CA LEU A 85 2.49 8.92 35.92
C LEU A 85 3.90 8.33 36.04
N SER A 86 4.18 7.23 35.34
CA SER A 86 5.50 6.57 35.33
C SER A 86 6.38 7.08 34.19
N SER A 87 7.70 7.09 34.41
CA SER A 87 8.71 7.34 33.37
C SER A 87 8.61 6.35 32.19
N SER A 88 7.94 5.22 32.39
CA SER A 88 7.63 4.22 31.37
C SER A 88 6.10 4.00 31.30
N PRO A 89 5.45 4.27 30.15
CA PRO A 89 4.01 4.05 30.01
C PRO A 89 3.67 2.57 30.19
N LEU A 90 2.77 2.27 31.12
CA LEU A 90 2.23 0.92 31.30
C LEU A 90 1.06 0.71 30.36
N TYR A 91 1.06 -0.42 29.65
CA TYR A 91 0.00 -0.82 28.73
C TYR A 91 -0.70 -2.10 29.19
N ALA A 92 -2.00 -2.20 28.99
CA ALA A 92 -2.77 -3.42 29.22
C ALA A 92 -3.68 -3.74 28.03
N TRP A 93 -3.95 -5.04 27.85
CA TRP A 93 -4.87 -5.53 26.84
C TRP A 93 -6.30 -5.39 27.33
N GLU A 94 -7.08 -4.55 26.68
CA GLU A 94 -8.50 -4.35 26.99
C GLU A 94 -9.40 -4.85 25.86
N PRO A 95 -10.52 -5.53 26.15
CA PRO A 95 -11.50 -5.87 25.14
C PRO A 95 -12.12 -4.62 24.52
N ILE A 96 -12.70 -4.77 23.33
CA ILE A 96 -13.55 -3.72 22.76
C ILE A 96 -14.72 -3.47 23.72
N SER A 97 -15.02 -2.20 24.00
CA SER A 97 -16.09 -1.81 24.91
C SER A 97 -17.43 -2.41 24.44
N PRO A 98 -18.15 -3.15 25.31
CA PRO A 98 -19.44 -3.76 24.94
C PRO A 98 -20.57 -2.71 24.88
N THR A 99 -20.40 -1.58 25.57
CA THR A 99 -21.34 -0.47 25.57
C THR A 99 -21.17 0.40 24.33
N LEU A 100 -22.30 0.83 23.76
CA LEU A 100 -22.33 1.80 22.68
C LEU A 100 -22.02 3.18 23.25
N GLY A 101 -20.80 3.66 23.05
CA GLY A 101 -20.35 4.96 23.54
C GLY A 101 -19.05 5.39 22.88
N LEU A 102 -18.53 6.56 23.28
CA LEU A 102 -17.36 7.18 22.66
C LEU A 102 -16.13 6.25 22.66
N LYS A 103 -15.88 5.52 23.76
CA LYS A 103 -14.77 4.56 23.85
C LYS A 103 -14.83 3.49 22.75
N ARG A 104 -16.01 2.88 22.54
CA ARG A 104 -16.21 1.89 21.48
C ARG A 104 -16.05 2.51 20.10
N PHE A 105 -16.63 3.70 19.88
CA PHE A 105 -16.51 4.41 18.62
C PHE A 105 -15.05 4.67 18.25
N LEU A 106 -14.26 5.22 19.16
CA LEU A 106 -12.82 5.46 18.96
C LEU A 106 -12.04 4.16 18.72
N GLN A 107 -12.33 3.10 19.47
CA GLN A 107 -11.74 1.77 19.26
C GLN A 107 -12.07 1.23 17.86
N VAL A 108 -13.30 1.39 17.39
CA VAL A 108 -13.72 0.97 16.03
C VAL A 108 -13.05 1.81 14.96
N CYS A 109 -12.99 3.13 15.12
CA CYS A 109 -12.30 4.02 14.17
C CYS A 109 -10.82 3.65 14.05
N ASP A 110 -10.12 3.43 15.18
CA ASP A 110 -8.74 2.95 15.17
C ASP A 110 -8.63 1.58 14.49
N LEU A 111 -9.53 0.64 14.78
CA LEU A 111 -9.54 -0.69 14.16
C LEU A 111 -9.69 -0.62 12.63
N VAL A 112 -10.54 0.26 12.11
CA VAL A 112 -10.76 0.44 10.67
C VAL A 112 -9.57 1.15 10.02
N GLY A 113 -9.06 2.21 10.64
CA GLY A 113 -7.92 2.99 10.15
C GLY A 113 -6.56 2.30 10.27
N ASN A 114 -6.49 1.16 10.97
CA ASN A 114 -5.26 0.42 11.27
C ASN A 114 -5.25 -0.97 10.62
N PRO A 115 -5.06 -1.07 9.29
CA PRO A 115 -5.08 -2.35 8.58
C PRO A 115 -4.01 -3.32 9.07
N ARG A 116 -2.89 -2.81 9.62
CA ARG A 116 -1.79 -3.58 10.20
C ARG A 116 -2.07 -4.10 11.62
N ALA A 117 -3.18 -3.68 12.24
CA ALA A 117 -3.57 -4.07 13.58
C ALA A 117 -2.50 -3.75 14.65
N ILE A 118 -1.79 -2.63 14.48
CA ILE A 118 -0.77 -2.15 15.42
C ILE A 118 -1.44 -1.87 16.77
N GLY A 119 -0.95 -2.45 17.86
CA GLY A 119 -1.58 -2.32 19.18
C GLY A 119 -2.88 -3.12 19.35
N TRP A 120 -3.19 -4.07 18.47
CA TRP A 120 -4.32 -5.00 18.63
C TRP A 120 -3.83 -6.43 18.88
N SER A 121 -4.59 -7.23 19.62
CA SER A 121 -4.18 -8.57 20.09
C SER A 121 -3.87 -9.55 18.97
N TYR A 122 -4.50 -9.35 17.82
CA TYR A 122 -4.26 -10.15 16.63
C TYR A 122 -3.14 -9.60 15.74
N GLY A 123 -2.61 -8.41 16.06
CA GLY A 123 -1.49 -7.75 15.36
C GLY A 123 -0.18 -8.54 15.47
N SER A 124 0.83 -8.13 14.69
CA SER A 124 2.16 -8.75 14.79
C SER A 124 2.90 -8.24 16.03
N SER A 125 3.61 -9.12 16.72
CA SER A 125 4.45 -8.77 17.87
C SER A 125 5.52 -7.72 17.54
N LYS A 126 5.95 -7.63 16.27
CA LYS A 126 6.90 -6.60 15.81
C LYS A 126 6.40 -5.15 16.01
N TYR A 127 5.10 -4.96 16.20
CA TYR A 127 4.45 -3.66 16.37
C TYR A 127 3.90 -3.44 17.79
N GLN A 128 4.44 -4.16 18.77
CA GLN A 128 4.14 -3.91 20.18
C GLN A 128 5.03 -2.77 20.72
N PRO A 129 4.61 -2.09 21.81
CA PRO A 129 5.44 -1.09 22.46
C PRO A 129 6.82 -1.68 22.78
N PRO A 130 7.90 -0.92 22.57
CA PRO A 130 9.23 -1.40 22.90
C PRO A 130 9.35 -1.62 24.41
N LEU A 131 9.96 -2.74 24.81
CA LEU A 131 10.15 -3.12 26.23
C LEU A 131 11.08 -2.15 26.99
N GLN A 132 11.86 -1.34 26.27
CA GLN A 132 12.70 -0.26 26.79
C GLN A 132 12.46 1.01 25.98
N LYS A 133 12.74 2.19 26.59
CA LYS A 133 12.85 3.47 25.86
C LYS A 133 14.02 3.39 24.88
N VAL A 134 13.83 2.70 23.77
CA VAL A 134 14.64 2.92 22.58
C VAL A 134 14.15 4.27 22.06
N GLU A 135 15.05 5.25 22.01
CA GLU A 135 14.82 6.48 21.25
C GLU A 135 14.26 6.06 19.89
N ALA A 136 12.98 6.35 19.66
CA ALA A 136 12.31 5.87 18.47
C ALA A 136 13.13 6.33 17.26
N LEU A 137 13.71 5.38 16.53
CA LEU A 137 14.64 5.65 15.42
C LEU A 137 14.06 6.61 14.37
N ASP A 138 12.73 6.74 14.32
CA ASP A 138 11.99 7.77 13.60
C ASP A 138 11.20 8.66 14.59
N GLY A 139 11.91 9.58 15.26
CA GLY A 139 11.31 10.67 16.04
C GLY A 139 10.37 11.55 15.20
N ALA A 140 9.72 12.54 15.83
CA ALA A 140 8.84 13.48 15.12
C ALA A 140 9.52 14.12 13.91
N ASN A 141 10.82 14.44 14.02
CA ASN A 141 11.65 14.99 12.95
C ASN A 141 11.76 14.08 11.73
N GLY A 142 11.90 12.76 11.92
CA GLY A 142 11.95 11.80 10.82
C GLY A 142 10.63 11.75 10.04
N LYS A 143 9.49 11.85 10.73
CA LYS A 143 8.16 11.90 10.09
C LYS A 143 7.93 13.21 9.33
N VAL A 144 8.36 14.34 9.88
CA VAL A 144 8.31 15.64 9.18
C VAL A 144 9.17 15.58 7.92
N CYS A 145 10.41 15.10 8.02
CA CYS A 145 11.31 14.96 6.87
C CYS A 145 10.67 14.11 5.76
N ARG A 146 10.09 12.95 6.08
CA ARG A 146 9.40 12.10 5.10
C ARG A 146 8.20 12.77 4.46
N ALA A 147 7.38 13.48 5.23
CA ALA A 147 6.25 14.23 4.69
C ALA A 147 6.70 15.34 3.71
N VAL A 148 7.77 16.07 4.06
CA VAL A 148 8.35 17.12 3.21
C VAL A 148 8.96 16.51 1.94
N VAL A 149 9.78 15.46 2.06
CA VAL A 149 10.37 14.76 0.90
C VAL A 149 9.29 14.23 -0.02
N ALA A 150 8.24 13.61 0.54
CA ALA A 150 7.11 13.13 -0.24
C ALA A 150 6.41 14.27 -1.00
N TYR A 151 6.18 15.41 -0.35
CA TYR A 151 5.60 16.59 -0.99
C TYR A 151 6.44 17.06 -2.17
N VAL A 152 7.76 17.22 -1.96
CA VAL A 152 8.69 17.66 -3.02
C VAL A 152 8.69 16.68 -4.18
N LEU A 153 8.68 15.37 -3.92
CA LEU A 153 8.60 14.36 -4.97
C LEU A 153 7.29 14.46 -5.77
N ILE A 154 6.14 14.62 -5.09
CA ILE A 154 4.83 14.79 -5.75
C ILE A 154 4.81 16.04 -6.64
N ASP A 155 5.25 17.18 -6.11
CA ASP A 155 5.29 18.41 -6.89
C ASP A 155 6.26 18.31 -8.07
N SER A 156 7.43 17.67 -7.89
CA SER A 156 8.39 17.42 -8.97
C SER A 156 7.82 16.52 -10.06
N TYR A 157 7.09 15.47 -9.68
CA TYR A 157 6.41 14.60 -10.63
C TYR A 157 5.36 15.36 -11.44
N GLN A 158 4.54 16.18 -10.78
CA GLN A 158 3.53 16.98 -11.47
C GLN A 158 4.15 18.02 -12.40
N ALA A 159 5.24 18.67 -11.98
CA ALA A 159 5.95 19.62 -12.81
C ALA A 159 6.58 18.94 -14.04
N ALA A 160 7.35 17.87 -13.83
CA ALA A 160 8.09 17.20 -14.90
C ALA A 160 7.19 16.35 -15.82
N ILE A 161 6.37 15.48 -15.24
CA ILE A 161 5.56 14.50 -15.99
C ILE A 161 4.16 15.04 -16.27
N GLY A 162 3.54 15.69 -15.29
CA GLY A 162 2.16 16.18 -15.45
C GLY A 162 2.05 17.39 -16.38
N ARG A 163 3.01 18.31 -16.34
CA ARG A 163 2.96 19.59 -17.07
C ARG A 163 3.95 19.69 -18.23
N ASN A 164 5.14 19.12 -18.09
CA ASN A 164 6.26 19.37 -19.02
C ASN A 164 6.86 18.09 -19.64
N TYR A 165 6.04 17.05 -19.80
CA TYR A 165 6.49 15.76 -20.33
C TYR A 165 7.27 15.86 -21.67
N PRO A 166 6.82 16.64 -22.68
CA PRO A 166 7.57 16.79 -23.92
C PRO A 166 8.98 17.34 -23.71
N SER A 167 9.12 18.38 -22.88
CA SER A 167 10.43 18.98 -22.56
C SER A 167 11.35 18.03 -21.80
N VAL A 168 10.80 17.13 -20.99
CA VAL A 168 11.58 16.06 -20.34
C VAL A 168 12.10 15.06 -21.38
N CYS A 169 11.28 14.66 -22.36
CA CYS A 169 11.70 13.80 -23.46
C CYS A 169 12.81 14.45 -24.31
N GLU A 170 12.70 15.73 -24.62
CA GLU A 170 13.74 16.51 -25.31
C GLU A 170 15.05 16.53 -24.50
N GLY A 171 14.97 16.69 -23.17
CA GLY A 171 16.13 16.61 -22.29
C GLY A 171 16.81 15.24 -22.30
N VAL A 172 16.01 14.16 -22.35
CA VAL A 172 16.53 12.79 -22.48
C VAL A 172 17.22 12.59 -23.84
N GLU A 173 16.63 13.11 -24.92
CA GLU A 173 17.25 13.10 -26.25
C GLU A 173 18.61 13.82 -26.26
N ALA A 174 18.65 15.04 -25.72
CA ALA A 174 19.86 15.83 -25.62
C ALA A 174 20.95 15.11 -24.79
N PHE A 175 20.56 14.42 -23.72
CA PHE A 175 21.49 13.62 -22.92
C PHE A 175 22.02 12.41 -23.68
N LEU A 176 21.15 11.64 -24.34
CA LEU A 176 21.56 10.46 -25.12
C LEU A 176 22.52 10.85 -26.25
N THR A 177 22.18 11.88 -27.01
CA THR A 177 22.97 12.33 -28.16
C THR A 177 24.24 13.07 -27.73
N GLY A 178 24.12 14.01 -26.78
CA GLY A 178 25.21 14.90 -26.39
C GLY A 178 26.21 14.31 -25.39
N VAL A 179 25.75 13.49 -24.45
CA VAL A 179 26.59 12.93 -23.37
C VAL A 179 27.01 11.50 -23.68
N LEU A 180 26.07 10.66 -24.12
CA LEU A 180 26.33 9.24 -24.38
C LEU A 180 26.73 8.96 -25.84
N GLY A 181 26.63 9.95 -26.74
CA GLY A 181 26.92 9.78 -28.17
C GLY A 181 25.96 8.83 -28.89
N ILE A 182 24.83 8.50 -28.28
CA ILE A 182 23.79 7.64 -28.86
C ILE A 182 22.87 8.54 -29.66
N GLN A 183 22.89 8.42 -30.98
CA GLN A 183 21.96 9.13 -31.86
C GLN A 183 20.52 8.74 -31.50
N ALA A 184 19.83 9.63 -30.79
CA ALA A 184 18.46 9.43 -30.36
C ALA A 184 17.52 10.31 -31.17
N SER A 185 16.47 9.71 -31.73
CA SER A 185 15.34 10.46 -32.29
C SER A 185 14.34 10.82 -31.18
N PRO A 186 13.42 11.77 -31.41
CA PRO A 186 12.33 12.07 -30.47
C PRO A 186 11.49 10.83 -30.10
N ALA A 187 11.28 9.91 -31.06
CA ALA A 187 10.57 8.65 -30.79
C ALA A 187 11.40 7.71 -29.90
N THR A 188 12.73 7.71 -30.08
CA THR A 188 13.66 6.93 -29.24
C THR A 188 13.69 7.47 -27.82
N SER A 189 13.78 8.80 -27.63
CA SER A 189 13.80 9.42 -26.30
C SER A 189 12.47 9.20 -25.56
N GLU A 190 11.34 9.32 -26.26
CA GLU A 190 10.03 8.99 -25.70
C GLU A 190 9.93 7.50 -25.32
N THR A 191 10.45 6.60 -26.16
CA THR A 191 10.47 5.16 -25.86
C THR A 191 11.30 4.87 -24.60
N VAL A 192 12.49 5.48 -24.48
CA VAL A 192 13.32 5.37 -23.26
C VAL A 192 12.59 5.92 -22.05
N MET A 193 11.91 7.06 -22.20
CA MET A 193 11.11 7.66 -21.13
C MET A 193 10.00 6.70 -20.67
N GLN A 194 9.24 6.13 -21.60
CA GLN A 194 8.11 5.23 -21.30
C GLN A 194 8.55 3.87 -20.74
N LEU A 195 9.66 3.31 -21.21
CA LEU A 195 10.10 1.95 -20.83
C LEU A 195 10.99 1.94 -19.58
N CYS A 196 11.79 2.97 -19.35
CA CYS A 196 12.81 2.97 -18.30
C CYS A 196 12.52 3.97 -17.18
N ILE A 197 12.17 5.21 -17.52
CA ILE A 197 12.13 6.30 -16.53
C ILE A 197 10.74 6.40 -15.88
N LEU A 198 9.69 6.51 -16.69
CA LEU A 198 8.33 6.71 -16.24
C LEU A 198 7.82 5.60 -15.31
N PRO A 199 8.12 4.29 -15.51
CA PRO A 199 7.72 3.25 -14.57
C PRO A 199 8.33 3.45 -13.18
N THR A 200 9.65 3.65 -13.13
CA THR A 200 10.39 3.82 -11.88
C THR A 200 9.89 5.06 -11.14
N VAL A 201 9.76 6.18 -11.84
CA VAL A 201 9.25 7.43 -11.27
C VAL A 201 7.81 7.26 -10.79
N SER A 202 6.94 6.55 -11.52
CA SER A 202 5.55 6.31 -11.13
C SER A 202 5.42 5.41 -9.90
N TRP A 203 6.33 4.45 -9.72
CA TRP A 203 6.38 3.67 -8.47
C TRP A 203 6.93 4.48 -7.31
N MET A 204 7.98 5.27 -7.54
CA MET A 204 8.52 6.18 -6.53
C MET A 204 7.47 7.19 -6.06
N ILE A 205 6.64 7.73 -6.96
CA ILE A 205 5.60 8.68 -6.56
C ILE A 205 4.46 8.02 -5.80
N SER A 206 4.09 6.80 -6.18
CA SER A 206 3.09 6.01 -5.44
C SER A 206 3.58 5.69 -4.04
N TYR A 207 4.86 5.33 -3.89
CA TYR A 207 5.51 5.16 -2.59
C TYR A 207 5.48 6.46 -1.78
N ALA A 208 5.96 7.56 -2.37
CA ALA A 208 6.06 8.85 -1.71
C ALA A 208 4.68 9.35 -1.24
N PHE A 209 3.64 9.20 -2.07
CA PHE A 209 2.28 9.58 -1.73
C PHE A 209 1.74 8.82 -0.52
N VAL A 210 1.80 7.49 -0.55
CA VAL A 210 1.29 6.65 0.54
C VAL A 210 2.08 6.89 1.83
N ASP A 211 3.41 6.91 1.72
CA ASP A 211 4.29 7.07 2.87
C ASP A 211 4.20 8.47 3.48
N GLY A 212 4.19 9.50 2.63
CA GLY A 212 4.05 10.89 3.01
C GLY A 212 2.71 11.18 3.68
N THR A 213 1.61 10.64 3.16
CA THR A 213 0.28 10.77 3.78
C THR A 213 0.26 10.14 5.17
N HIS A 214 0.82 8.95 5.32
CA HIS A 214 0.92 8.30 6.63
C HIS A 214 1.85 9.07 7.58
N ALA A 215 2.99 9.57 7.10
CA ALA A 215 3.92 10.36 7.88
C ALA A 215 3.28 11.66 8.38
N ALA A 216 2.54 12.37 7.52
CA ALA A 216 1.77 13.56 7.88
C ALA A 216 0.71 13.24 8.95
N GLY A 217 -0.02 12.14 8.80
CA GLY A 217 -0.94 11.65 9.82
C GLY A 217 -0.25 11.37 11.15
N GLY A 218 0.95 10.78 11.12
CA GLY A 218 1.78 10.56 12.31
C GLY A 218 2.27 11.86 12.96
N VAL A 219 2.67 12.87 12.18
CA VAL A 219 3.04 14.20 12.70
C VAL A 219 1.87 14.83 13.44
N PHE A 220 0.67 14.76 12.86
CA PHE A 220 -0.54 15.28 13.49
C PHE A 220 -0.87 14.51 14.78
N LEU A 221 -0.96 13.18 14.71
CA LEU A 221 -1.48 12.35 15.81
C LEU A 221 -0.49 12.17 16.97
N VAL A 222 0.83 12.23 16.72
CA VAL A 222 1.87 12.06 17.73
C VAL A 222 2.46 13.39 18.19
N GLY A 223 2.53 14.39 17.28
CA GLY A 223 3.11 15.70 17.56
C GLY A 223 2.05 16.72 17.98
N ILE A 224 1.26 17.20 17.01
CA ILE A 224 0.31 18.31 17.22
C ILE A 224 -0.74 17.93 18.26
N LEU A 225 -1.37 16.76 18.12
CA LEU A 225 -2.42 16.31 19.03
C LEU A 225 -1.90 16.07 20.45
N ARG A 226 -0.61 15.74 20.62
CA ARG A 226 0.00 15.62 21.95
C ARG A 226 0.06 16.96 22.68
N ILE A 227 0.19 18.07 21.95
CA ILE A 227 0.14 19.42 22.54
C ILE A 227 -1.30 19.79 22.89
N LEU A 228 -2.25 19.49 22.00
CA LEU A 228 -3.66 19.90 22.16
C LEU A 228 -4.46 19.02 23.14
N SER A 229 -4.21 17.71 23.13
CA SER A 229 -4.91 16.73 23.96
C SER A 229 -4.04 15.49 24.21
N PRO A 230 -3.16 15.54 25.23
CA PRO A 230 -2.22 14.46 25.54
C PRO A 230 -2.86 13.09 25.79
N GLN A 231 -4.14 13.07 26.19
CA GLN A 231 -4.89 11.87 26.57
C GLN A 231 -5.32 11.01 25.36
N ILE A 232 -5.49 11.64 24.20
CA ILE A 232 -5.93 10.98 22.96
C ILE A 232 -4.82 10.91 21.90
N ALA A 233 -3.68 11.55 22.15
CA ALA A 233 -2.53 11.51 21.27
C ALA A 233 -1.94 10.10 21.16
N GLY A 234 -1.52 9.73 19.95
CA GLY A 234 -0.87 8.45 19.71
C GLY A 234 0.58 8.46 20.17
N ASP A 235 1.14 7.28 20.42
CA ASP A 235 2.57 7.12 20.70
C ASP A 235 3.36 6.86 19.40
N PRO A 236 4.65 7.24 19.32
CA PRO A 236 5.46 7.10 18.11
C PRO A 236 5.49 5.68 17.52
N TRP A 237 5.48 4.64 18.36
CA TRP A 237 5.49 3.24 17.94
C TRP A 237 4.20 2.82 17.21
N MET A 238 3.11 3.57 17.37
CA MET A 238 1.83 3.30 16.72
C MET A 238 1.83 3.68 15.23
N TYR A 239 2.82 4.45 14.79
CA TYR A 239 2.97 4.92 13.40
C TYR A 239 4.30 4.48 12.79
N PRO A 240 4.57 3.17 12.67
CA PRO A 240 5.76 2.67 12.00
C PRO A 240 5.69 2.96 10.49
N PRO A 241 6.84 2.96 9.78
CA PRO A 241 6.89 3.10 8.31
C PRO A 241 5.86 2.21 7.60
N VAL A 242 5.17 2.71 6.56
CA VAL A 242 4.12 1.93 5.85
C VAL A 242 4.71 0.79 5.04
N PHE A 243 5.87 1.05 4.46
CA PHE A 243 6.64 0.10 3.68
C PHE A 243 7.73 -0.56 4.52
N GLY A 244 8.16 -1.74 4.10
CA GLY A 244 9.35 -2.37 4.65
C GLY A 244 10.64 -1.64 4.25
N ALA A 245 11.78 -2.19 4.67
CA ALA A 245 13.07 -1.57 4.43
C ALA A 245 13.43 -1.53 2.94
N MET A 246 13.84 -0.35 2.45
CA MET A 246 14.24 -0.12 1.04
C MET A 246 15.39 -1.01 0.57
N ARG A 247 16.19 -1.57 1.50
CA ARG A 247 17.23 -2.56 1.19
C ARG A 247 16.71 -3.78 0.41
N HIS A 248 15.42 -4.08 0.53
CA HIS A 248 14.79 -5.18 -0.21
C HIS A 248 14.63 -4.90 -1.70
N MET A 249 14.78 -3.65 -2.16
CA MET A 249 14.90 -3.36 -3.61
C MET A 249 16.23 -3.87 -4.17
N PHE A 250 17.30 -3.75 -3.40
CA PHE A 250 18.66 -4.13 -3.83
C PHE A 250 18.92 -5.65 -3.77
N THR A 251 17.95 -6.44 -3.29
CA THR A 251 18.03 -7.90 -3.42
C THR A 251 17.62 -8.38 -4.80
N PHE A 252 17.01 -7.52 -5.62
CA PHE A 252 16.45 -7.83 -6.92
C PHE A 252 15.52 -9.07 -6.94
N SER A 253 14.90 -9.38 -5.81
CA SER A 253 13.94 -10.48 -5.71
C SER A 253 12.52 -9.94 -5.70
N LEU A 254 11.69 -10.34 -6.67
CA LEU A 254 10.27 -9.94 -6.73
C LEU A 254 9.55 -10.31 -5.43
N ARG A 255 9.85 -11.49 -4.86
CA ARG A 255 9.28 -11.91 -3.57
C ARG A 255 9.61 -10.91 -2.46
N ASP A 256 10.85 -10.42 -2.39
CA ASP A 256 11.27 -9.54 -1.32
C ASP A 256 10.73 -8.12 -1.51
N ILE A 257 10.74 -7.62 -2.74
CA ILE A 257 10.17 -6.32 -3.10
C ILE A 257 8.68 -6.30 -2.78
N TRP A 258 7.91 -7.25 -3.30
CA TRP A 258 6.46 -7.25 -3.10
C TRP A 258 6.06 -7.74 -1.70
N GLY A 259 6.74 -8.74 -1.15
CA GLY A 259 6.35 -9.42 0.08
C GLY A 259 6.94 -8.84 1.37
N LYS A 260 8.11 -8.19 1.31
CA LYS A 260 8.77 -7.58 2.48
C LYS A 260 8.74 -6.06 2.46
N MET A 261 8.75 -5.41 1.29
CA MET A 261 8.72 -3.95 1.16
C MET A 261 7.32 -3.40 0.85
N TRP A 262 6.73 -3.75 -0.29
CA TRP A 262 5.54 -3.09 -0.84
C TRP A 262 4.24 -3.40 -0.08
N HIS A 263 3.97 -4.68 0.22
CA HIS A 263 2.67 -5.09 0.77
C HIS A 263 2.52 -5.04 2.29
N ASP A 264 3.45 -4.47 3.07
CA ASP A 264 3.35 -4.55 4.55
C ASP A 264 2.04 -3.96 5.10
N LEU A 265 1.50 -2.90 4.47
CA LEU A 265 0.22 -2.28 4.84
C LEU A 265 -0.99 -3.22 4.63
N CYS A 266 -1.10 -3.84 3.45
CA CYS A 266 -2.28 -4.60 3.02
C CYS A 266 -2.14 -6.11 3.28
N ARG A 267 -0.97 -6.58 3.72
CA ARG A 267 -0.66 -8.00 3.91
C ARG A 267 -1.67 -8.71 4.79
N ARG A 268 -2.12 -8.09 5.88
CA ARG A 268 -3.01 -8.73 6.85
C ARG A 268 -4.43 -8.96 6.31
N PRO A 269 -5.15 -7.95 5.79
CA PRO A 269 -6.44 -8.17 5.15
C PRO A 269 -6.38 -9.23 4.04
N PHE A 270 -5.36 -9.16 3.17
CA PHE A 270 -5.22 -10.11 2.06
C PHE A 270 -4.93 -11.54 2.54
N LEU A 271 -4.08 -11.70 3.55
CA LEU A 271 -3.78 -13.00 4.14
C LEU A 271 -5.00 -13.60 4.85
N ALA A 272 -5.76 -12.77 5.60
CA ALA A 272 -6.96 -13.23 6.30
C ALA A 272 -8.01 -13.75 5.30
N LEU A 273 -8.24 -13.01 4.22
CA LEU A 273 -9.13 -13.44 3.15
C LEU A 273 -8.63 -14.70 2.43
N SER A 274 -7.34 -14.74 2.07
CA SER A 274 -6.75 -15.90 1.39
C SER A 274 -6.86 -17.17 2.22
N LEU A 275 -6.56 -17.09 3.53
CA LEU A 275 -6.65 -18.25 4.43
C LEU A 275 -8.09 -18.70 4.68
N ALA A 276 -9.07 -17.78 4.64
CA ALA A 276 -10.47 -18.14 4.76
C ALA A 276 -11.00 -18.90 3.52
N LEU A 277 -10.39 -18.69 2.35
CA LEU A 277 -10.79 -19.35 1.10
C LEU A 277 -10.07 -20.68 0.85
N ILE A 278 -8.91 -20.91 1.47
CA ILE A 278 -8.10 -22.11 1.22
C ILE A 278 -8.40 -23.18 2.28
N PRO A 279 -8.81 -24.40 1.88
CA PRO A 279 -9.06 -25.50 2.81
C PRO A 279 -7.83 -25.83 3.68
N GLU A 280 -8.08 -26.21 4.95
CA GLU A 280 -7.02 -26.61 5.87
C GLU A 280 -6.28 -27.88 5.43
N SER A 281 -6.95 -28.76 4.69
CA SER A 281 -6.41 -29.99 4.12
C SER A 281 -5.40 -29.79 2.99
N CYS A 282 -5.22 -28.56 2.51
CA CYS A 282 -4.32 -28.26 1.40
C CYS A 282 -2.84 -28.49 1.78
N PRO A 283 -2.04 -29.21 0.96
CA PRO A 283 -0.61 -29.39 1.20
C PRO A 283 0.12 -28.07 1.39
N VAL A 284 1.09 -28.02 2.31
CA VAL A 284 1.74 -26.76 2.74
C VAL A 284 2.32 -25.94 1.57
N GLY A 285 2.95 -26.59 0.60
CA GLY A 285 3.51 -25.93 -0.58
C GLY A 285 2.43 -25.29 -1.46
N LEU A 286 1.38 -26.05 -1.78
CA LEU A 286 0.24 -25.57 -2.57
C LEU A 286 -0.51 -24.46 -1.82
N LYS A 287 -0.74 -24.62 -0.51
CA LYS A 287 -1.36 -23.60 0.35
C LYS A 287 -0.58 -22.28 0.29
N ARG A 288 0.75 -22.31 0.41
CA ARG A 288 1.59 -21.11 0.31
C ARG A 288 1.46 -20.44 -1.06
N PHE A 289 1.47 -21.21 -2.14
CA PHE A 289 1.31 -20.68 -3.50
C PHE A 289 -0.07 -20.07 -3.71
N LEU A 290 -1.14 -20.77 -3.32
CA LEU A 290 -2.52 -20.26 -3.42
C LEU A 290 -2.73 -18.98 -2.61
N VAL A 291 -2.12 -18.87 -1.42
CA VAL A 291 -2.16 -17.63 -0.63
C VAL A 291 -1.58 -16.46 -1.42
N VAL A 292 -0.46 -16.67 -2.12
CA VAL A 292 0.16 -15.64 -2.96
C VAL A 292 -0.75 -15.30 -4.14
N CYS A 293 -1.28 -16.30 -4.86
CA CYS A 293 -2.19 -16.09 -5.98
C CYS A 293 -3.44 -15.29 -5.60
N ILE A 294 -4.12 -15.70 -4.52
CA ILE A 294 -5.32 -15.01 -4.05
C ILE A 294 -4.98 -13.61 -3.55
N SER A 295 -3.87 -13.42 -2.82
CA SER A 295 -3.47 -12.10 -2.34
C SER A 295 -3.22 -11.11 -3.49
N PHE A 296 -2.54 -11.56 -4.55
CA PHE A 296 -2.31 -10.72 -5.72
C PHE A 296 -3.59 -10.51 -6.55
N ALA A 297 -4.46 -11.52 -6.70
CA ALA A 297 -5.75 -11.34 -7.36
C ALA A 297 -6.64 -10.32 -6.63
N VAL A 298 -6.70 -10.38 -5.30
CA VAL A 298 -7.41 -9.41 -4.47
C VAL A 298 -6.82 -8.00 -4.63
N SER A 299 -5.49 -7.88 -4.63
CA SER A 299 -4.82 -6.60 -4.96
C SER A 299 -5.20 -6.10 -6.35
N GLY A 300 -5.26 -7.00 -7.34
CA GLY A 300 -5.70 -6.70 -8.70
C GLY A 300 -7.12 -6.16 -8.76
N ILE A 301 -8.05 -6.71 -7.98
CA ILE A 301 -9.44 -6.23 -7.90
C ILE A 301 -9.48 -4.79 -7.40
N VAL A 302 -8.69 -4.47 -6.36
CA VAL A 302 -8.63 -3.11 -5.78
C VAL A 302 -8.09 -2.11 -6.80
N HIS A 303 -7.00 -2.45 -7.50
CA HIS A 303 -6.45 -1.58 -8.53
C HIS A 303 -7.36 -1.45 -9.75
N SER A 304 -7.99 -2.54 -10.18
CA SER A 304 -8.93 -2.55 -11.30
C SER A 304 -10.18 -1.70 -11.01
N ALA A 305 -10.64 -1.68 -9.76
CA ALA A 305 -11.71 -0.78 -9.33
C ALA A 305 -11.31 0.70 -9.50
N GLY A 306 -10.10 1.06 -9.08
CA GLY A 306 -9.54 2.41 -9.31
C GLY A 306 -9.42 2.75 -10.80
N THR A 307 -8.87 1.82 -11.58
CA THR A 307 -8.73 1.94 -13.04
C THR A 307 -10.08 2.18 -13.71
N TYR A 308 -11.08 1.33 -13.46
CA TYR A 308 -12.40 1.47 -14.05
C TYR A 308 -13.09 2.79 -13.68
N ALA A 309 -12.94 3.22 -12.43
CA ALA A 309 -13.53 4.47 -11.97
C ALA A 309 -13.01 5.68 -12.74
N VAL A 310 -11.76 5.64 -13.22
CA VAL A 310 -11.17 6.68 -14.06
C VAL A 310 -11.45 6.44 -15.55
N SER A 311 -11.03 5.29 -16.10
CA SER A 311 -11.05 5.03 -17.55
C SER A 311 -12.41 4.68 -18.12
N LYS A 312 -13.30 4.09 -17.32
CA LYS A 312 -14.54 3.44 -17.79
C LYS A 312 -14.30 2.37 -18.87
N ASP A 313 -13.10 1.80 -18.90
CA ASP A 313 -12.67 0.81 -19.89
C ASP A 313 -12.48 -0.57 -19.26
N TRP A 314 -13.28 -1.55 -19.73
CA TRP A 314 -13.19 -2.94 -19.30
C TRP A 314 -11.93 -3.66 -19.80
N PHE A 315 -11.36 -3.23 -20.93
CA PHE A 315 -10.10 -3.79 -21.41
C PHE A 315 -8.95 -3.41 -20.47
N ALA A 316 -8.86 -2.14 -20.07
CA ALA A 316 -7.91 -1.68 -19.06
C ALA A 316 -8.06 -2.46 -17.72
N VAL A 317 -9.30 -2.71 -17.29
CA VAL A 317 -9.59 -3.57 -16.11
C VAL A 317 -9.03 -4.98 -16.29
N GLY A 318 -9.30 -5.62 -17.43
CA GLY A 318 -8.79 -6.95 -17.74
C GLY A 318 -7.26 -7.00 -17.74
N MET A 319 -6.60 -5.99 -18.31
CA MET A 319 -5.14 -5.87 -18.31
C MET A 319 -4.56 -5.68 -16.91
N MET A 320 -5.22 -4.91 -16.04
CA MET A 320 -4.80 -4.77 -14.64
C MET A 320 -4.94 -6.07 -13.86
N MET A 321 -6.05 -6.79 -14.03
CA MET A 321 -6.20 -8.13 -13.45
C MET A 321 -5.12 -9.09 -13.96
N PHE A 322 -4.83 -9.08 -15.26
CA PHE A 322 -3.80 -9.91 -15.85
C PHE A 322 -2.40 -9.60 -15.27
N PHE A 323 -2.04 -8.31 -15.16
CA PHE A 323 -0.79 -7.88 -14.54
C PHE A 323 -0.64 -8.47 -13.13
N PHE A 324 -1.65 -8.30 -12.26
CA PHE A 324 -1.58 -8.78 -10.88
C PHE A 324 -1.62 -10.31 -10.79
N CYS A 325 -2.42 -10.99 -11.61
CA CYS A 325 -2.48 -12.46 -11.62
C CYS A 325 -1.22 -13.12 -12.19
N SER A 326 -0.44 -12.42 -13.02
CA SER A 326 0.84 -12.94 -13.54
C SER A 326 1.98 -12.91 -12.52
N LEU A 327 1.97 -11.95 -11.58
CA LEU A 327 3.01 -11.74 -10.56
C LEU A 327 3.37 -12.99 -9.73
N PRO A 328 2.40 -13.77 -9.18
CA PRO A 328 2.69 -15.02 -8.48
C PRO A 328 3.53 -16.01 -9.29
N PHE A 329 3.28 -16.10 -10.60
CA PHE A 329 4.01 -16.99 -11.49
C PHE A 329 5.42 -16.46 -11.76
N CYS A 330 5.59 -15.17 -12.00
CA CYS A 330 6.92 -14.54 -12.12
C CYS A 330 7.75 -14.75 -10.85
N ILE A 331 7.13 -14.56 -9.68
CA ILE A 331 7.76 -14.80 -8.37
C ILE A 331 8.17 -16.28 -8.25
N ALA A 332 7.27 -17.22 -8.57
CA ALA A 332 7.56 -18.64 -8.48
C ALA A 332 8.70 -19.06 -9.42
N VAL A 333 8.69 -18.59 -10.68
CA VAL A 333 9.75 -18.85 -11.67
C VAL A 333 11.09 -18.32 -11.16
N GLN A 334 11.15 -17.07 -10.73
CA GLN A 334 12.38 -16.49 -10.19
C GLN A 334 12.89 -17.29 -8.99
N GLN A 335 12.01 -17.65 -8.05
CA GLN A 335 12.39 -18.43 -6.87
C GLN A 335 12.89 -19.83 -7.22
N ILE A 336 12.25 -20.54 -8.15
CA ILE A 336 12.69 -21.87 -8.57
C ILE A 336 14.09 -21.80 -9.18
N ILE A 337 14.34 -20.80 -10.04
CA ILE A 337 15.64 -20.65 -10.68
C ILE A 337 16.70 -20.25 -9.63
N SER A 338 16.46 -19.18 -8.87
CA SER A 338 17.45 -18.60 -7.95
C SER A 338 17.69 -19.42 -6.69
N GLU A 339 16.67 -20.12 -6.17
CA GLU A 339 16.77 -20.86 -4.90
C GLU A 339 16.92 -22.37 -5.07
N GLN A 340 16.58 -22.93 -6.24
CA GLN A 340 16.61 -24.38 -6.44
C GLN A 340 17.52 -24.82 -7.59
N ILE A 341 17.48 -24.17 -8.74
CA ILE A 341 18.26 -24.59 -9.92
C ILE A 341 19.71 -24.09 -9.80
N LEU A 342 19.91 -22.77 -9.73
CA LEU A 342 21.25 -22.17 -9.70
C LEU A 342 22.10 -22.66 -8.51
N PRO A 343 21.58 -22.79 -7.28
CA PRO A 343 22.38 -23.31 -6.16
C PRO A 343 22.78 -24.79 -6.32
N ARG A 344 22.09 -25.56 -7.17
CA ARG A 344 22.43 -26.97 -7.48
C ARG A 344 23.42 -27.08 -8.63
N THR A 345 23.42 -26.14 -9.57
CA THR A 345 24.30 -26.15 -10.74
C THR A 345 25.63 -25.43 -10.52
N LEU A 346 25.66 -24.44 -9.62
CA LEU A 346 26.85 -23.64 -9.34
C LEU A 346 27.69 -24.21 -8.18
N PRO A 347 29.00 -23.91 -8.12
CA PRO A 347 29.86 -24.34 -7.04
C PRO A 347 29.33 -23.94 -5.66
N ARG A 348 29.25 -24.90 -4.73
CA ARG A 348 28.65 -24.69 -3.42
C ARG A 348 29.46 -23.67 -2.61
N ASN A 349 28.77 -22.73 -1.96
CA ASN A 349 29.35 -21.72 -1.07
C ASN A 349 30.43 -20.80 -1.67
N SER A 350 30.49 -20.66 -3.00
CA SER A 350 31.42 -19.73 -3.64
C SER A 350 30.84 -18.31 -3.70
N SER A 351 31.70 -17.29 -3.58
CA SER A 351 31.30 -15.88 -3.82
C SER A 351 30.83 -15.65 -5.26
N VAL A 352 31.40 -16.39 -6.22
CA VAL A 352 31.00 -16.35 -7.63
C VAL A 352 29.53 -16.78 -7.78
N SER A 353 29.10 -17.86 -7.13
CA SER A 353 27.72 -18.35 -7.19
C SER A 353 26.73 -17.31 -6.67
N ARG A 354 27.08 -16.57 -5.60
CA ARG A 354 26.25 -15.49 -5.05
C ARG A 354 26.11 -14.33 -6.04
N ILE A 355 27.19 -13.94 -6.69
CA ILE A 355 27.19 -12.87 -7.70
C ILE A 355 26.36 -13.29 -8.92
N VAL A 356 26.51 -14.53 -9.40
CA VAL A 356 25.74 -15.04 -10.54
C VAL A 356 24.23 -15.06 -10.24
N ILE A 357 23.82 -15.53 -9.06
CA ILE A 357 22.41 -15.53 -8.66
C ILE A 357 21.88 -14.09 -8.56
N TRP A 358 22.65 -13.18 -7.96
CA TRP A 358 22.25 -11.77 -7.86
C TRP A 358 22.13 -11.09 -9.22
N LEU A 359 23.06 -11.34 -10.15
CA LEU A 359 23.00 -10.83 -11.53
C LEU A 359 21.79 -11.39 -12.29
N PHE A 360 21.49 -12.68 -12.10
CA PHE A 360 20.27 -13.29 -12.65
C PHE A 360 19.02 -12.61 -12.09
N ASP A 361 18.93 -12.41 -10.77
CA ASP A 361 17.79 -11.74 -10.13
C ASP A 361 17.62 -10.30 -10.64
N ALA A 362 18.73 -9.56 -10.79
CA ALA A 362 18.72 -8.22 -11.37
C ALA A 362 18.23 -8.24 -12.82
N ALA A 363 18.76 -9.12 -13.67
CA ALA A 363 18.33 -9.27 -15.06
C ALA A 363 16.85 -9.68 -15.16
N PHE A 364 16.39 -10.58 -14.28
CA PHE A 364 15.01 -11.03 -14.23
C PHE A 364 14.06 -9.89 -13.90
N ILE A 365 14.39 -9.06 -12.89
CA ILE A 365 13.58 -7.88 -12.56
C ILE A 365 13.59 -6.86 -13.69
N MET A 366 14.74 -6.60 -14.32
CA MET A 366 14.81 -5.68 -15.44
C MET A 366 13.94 -6.16 -16.61
N ALA A 367 14.00 -7.45 -16.95
CA ALA A 367 13.15 -8.05 -17.98
C ALA A 367 11.67 -7.99 -17.60
N TRP A 368 11.32 -8.42 -16.39
CA TRP A 368 9.94 -8.34 -15.89
C TRP A 368 9.41 -6.90 -15.92
N GLY A 369 10.20 -5.94 -15.46
CA GLY A 369 9.88 -4.52 -15.49
C GLY A 369 9.68 -4.03 -16.92
N TYR A 370 10.59 -4.34 -17.83
CA TYR A 370 10.50 -3.97 -19.25
C TYR A 370 9.21 -4.47 -19.91
N TYR A 371 8.82 -5.73 -19.68
CA TYR A 371 7.64 -6.32 -20.32
C TYR A 371 6.32 -5.91 -19.67
N THR A 372 6.31 -5.71 -18.35
CA THR A 372 5.04 -5.50 -17.61
C THR A 372 4.75 -4.05 -17.27
N SER A 373 5.78 -3.19 -17.16
CA SER A 373 5.59 -1.77 -16.85
C SER A 373 4.77 -1.01 -17.89
N PRO A 374 4.93 -1.25 -19.21
CA PRO A 374 4.10 -0.56 -20.21
C PRO A 374 2.61 -0.86 -20.03
N TRP A 375 2.26 -2.09 -19.65
CA TRP A 375 0.88 -2.45 -19.35
C TRP A 375 0.37 -1.71 -18.11
N TYR A 376 1.18 -1.70 -17.05
CA TYR A 376 0.83 -1.01 -15.83
C TYR A 376 0.62 0.49 -16.07
N LEU A 377 1.56 1.17 -16.74
CA LEU A 377 1.46 2.60 -17.02
C LEU A 377 0.26 2.92 -17.90
N LYS A 378 0.07 2.19 -19.00
CA LYS A 378 -0.97 2.46 -19.98
C LYS A 378 -2.38 2.20 -19.44
N TYR A 379 -2.55 1.11 -18.67
CA TYR A 379 -3.87 0.64 -18.28
C TYR A 379 -4.26 0.99 -16.84
N SER A 380 -3.30 1.19 -15.92
CA SER A 380 -3.66 1.41 -14.50
C SER A 380 -4.39 2.72 -14.25
N LYS A 381 -4.20 3.72 -15.10
CA LYS A 381 -4.60 5.13 -14.87
C LYS A 381 -3.95 5.76 -13.64
N LEU A 382 -2.95 5.11 -13.06
CA LEU A 382 -2.26 5.60 -11.89
C LEU A 382 -1.38 6.82 -12.19
N PRO A 383 -0.61 6.88 -13.31
CA PRO A 383 0.15 8.08 -13.66
C PRO A 383 -0.74 9.33 -13.76
N GLU A 384 -1.88 9.23 -14.43
CA GLU A 384 -2.85 10.32 -14.57
C GLU A 384 -3.50 10.70 -13.23
N ALA A 385 -3.82 9.70 -12.39
CA ALA A 385 -4.27 9.93 -11.03
C ALA A 385 -3.21 10.65 -10.18
N MET A 386 -1.92 10.28 -10.28
CA MET A 386 -0.84 10.93 -9.53
C MET A 386 -0.57 12.36 -10.04
N ALA A 387 -0.64 12.57 -11.34
CA ALA A 387 -0.49 13.89 -11.97
C ALA A 387 -1.61 14.87 -11.55
N SER A 388 -2.77 14.35 -11.14
CA SER A 388 -3.93 15.16 -10.75
C SER A 388 -4.12 15.33 -9.23
N ILE A 389 -3.17 14.87 -8.41
CA ILE A 389 -3.19 15.07 -6.95
C ILE A 389 -3.35 16.58 -6.64
N PRO A 390 -4.32 16.97 -5.81
CA PRO A 390 -4.44 18.37 -5.41
C PRO A 390 -3.29 18.73 -4.45
N LEU A 391 -2.45 19.68 -4.88
CA LEU A 391 -1.44 20.30 -4.01
C LEU A 391 -1.92 21.70 -3.58
N PRO A 392 -1.64 22.12 -2.33
CA PRO A 392 -1.99 23.45 -1.86
C PRO A 392 -1.25 24.55 -2.64
N PHE A 393 0.01 24.31 -3.02
CA PHE A 393 0.80 25.17 -3.91
C PHE A 393 1.90 24.36 -4.60
N SER A 394 2.43 24.84 -5.73
CA SER A 394 3.56 24.20 -6.41
C SER A 394 4.85 24.99 -6.14
N LEU A 395 5.87 24.31 -5.60
CA LEU A 395 7.19 24.88 -5.37
C LEU A 395 7.83 25.21 -6.70
N TRP A 396 7.74 24.33 -7.69
CA TRP A 396 8.30 24.57 -9.02
C TRP A 396 7.63 25.72 -9.75
N LYS A 397 6.30 25.87 -9.60
CA LYS A 397 5.61 27.04 -10.14
C LYS A 397 6.06 28.33 -9.47
N MET A 398 6.30 28.31 -8.15
CA MET A 398 6.75 29.49 -7.42
C MET A 398 8.21 29.85 -7.74
N LEU A 399 9.09 28.86 -7.86
CA LEU A 399 10.52 29.06 -8.03
C LEU A 399 10.92 29.29 -9.49
N LEU A 400 10.27 28.60 -10.43
CA LEU A 400 10.67 28.57 -11.84
C LEU A 400 9.57 29.06 -12.79
N ASN A 401 8.36 29.35 -12.29
CA ASN A 401 7.19 29.68 -13.12
C ASN A 401 6.77 28.55 -14.08
N VAL A 402 6.97 27.28 -13.66
CA VAL A 402 6.74 26.04 -14.43
C VAL A 402 5.70 25.10 -13.78
#